data_AF-A0A355DD93-F1
#
_entry.id   AF-A0A355DD93-F1
#
_cell.length_a   1.000
_cell.length_b   1.000
_cell.length_c   1.000
_cell.angle_alpha   90.00
_cell.angle_beta   90.00
_cell.angle_gamma   90.00
#
_symmetry.space_group_name_H-M   'P 1'
#
loop_
_entity.id
_entity.type
_entity.pdbx_description
1 polymer ?
#
loop_
_entity_poly.entity_id
_entity_poly.type
_entity_poly.pdbx_seq_one_letter_code
_entity_poly.pdbx_strand_id
1 'polypeptide(L)' 'MGDVPGYVPFDCDNHYYEAEDAFTRHVPREMQPRVVQWAEIEGR' A
#
# COMPACT_ATOMS: atom_id res chain seq x y z
N MET A 1 -29.90 -3.41 -13.74
CA MET A 1 -29.63 -2.91 -12.38
C MET A 1 -29.98 -4.07 -11.45
N GLY A 2 -28.98 -4.81 -10.96
CA GLY A 2 -29.22 -6.06 -10.22
C GLY A 2 -29.94 -5.82 -8.89
N ASP A 3 -30.62 -6.86 -8.41
CA ASP A 3 -31.29 -6.84 -7.11
C ASP A 3 -30.31 -6.51 -6.00
N VAL A 4 -30.61 -5.48 -5.23
CA VAL A 4 -29.82 -5.07 -4.07
C VAL A 4 -30.21 -5.97 -2.89
N PRO A 5 -29.24 -6.57 -2.17
CA PRO A 5 -29.56 -7.35 -0.98
C PRO A 5 -30.25 -6.49 0.08
N GLY A 6 -31.13 -7.07 0.89
CA GLY A 6 -31.77 -6.40 2.03
C GLY A 6 -30.83 -6.07 3.20
N TYR A 7 -29.52 -6.21 3.00
CA TYR A 7 -28.45 -5.94 3.96
C TYR A 7 -27.22 -5.42 3.21
N VAL A 8 -26.35 -4.69 3.91
CA VAL A 8 -25.07 -4.22 3.35
C VAL A 8 -24.03 -5.34 3.49
N PRO A 9 -23.43 -5.84 2.40
CA PRO A 9 -22.36 -6.82 2.47
C PRO A 9 -21.12 -6.25 3.18
N PHE A 10 -20.40 -7.11 3.91
CA PHE A 10 -19.09 -6.79 4.45
C PHE A 10 -18.01 -7.29 3.48
N ASP A 11 -17.11 -6.39 3.08
CA ASP A 11 -15.96 -6.73 2.26
C ASP A 11 -14.76 -7.00 3.16
N CYS A 12 -14.35 -8.27 3.21
CA CYS A 12 -13.29 -8.76 4.08
C CYS A 12 -11.87 -8.43 3.59
N ASP A 13 -11.71 -7.86 2.38
CA ASP A 13 -10.40 -7.81 1.73
C ASP A 13 -10.10 -6.47 1.02
N ASN A 14 -10.21 -5.39 1.79
CA ASN A 14 -9.85 -4.06 1.31
C ASN A 14 -8.36 -3.79 1.47
N HIS A 15 -7.78 -3.09 0.49
CA HIS A 15 -6.36 -2.72 0.47
C HIS A 15 -6.20 -1.20 0.30
N TYR A 16 -5.20 -0.64 0.97
CA TYR A 16 -4.84 0.77 0.83
C TYR A 16 -3.66 0.93 -0.12
N TYR A 17 -3.60 2.06 -0.82
CA TYR A 17 -2.33 2.50 -1.40
C TYR A 17 -1.45 3.08 -0.31
N GLU A 18 -0.23 2.60 -0.24
CA GLU A 18 0.73 3.03 0.75
C GLU A 18 1.23 4.45 0.45
N ALA A 19 1.58 5.17 1.52
CA ALA A 19 2.39 6.38 1.38
C ALA A 19 3.79 6.00 0.88
N GLU A 20 4.46 6.91 0.17
CA GLU A 20 5.77 6.64 -0.44
C GLU A 20 6.86 6.25 0.57
N ASP A 21 6.70 6.65 1.83
CA ASP A 21 7.61 6.40 2.93
C ASP A 21 7.15 5.25 3.85
N ALA A 22 6.08 4.52 3.50
CA ALA A 22 5.51 3.48 4.36
C ALA A 22 6.55 2.43 4.80
N PHE A 23 7.51 2.13 3.94
CA PHE A 23 8.58 1.14 4.18
C PHE A 23 9.84 1.72 4.82
N THR A 24 9.94 3.04 5.02
CA THR A 24 11.16 3.68 5.54
C THR A 24 10.92 4.53 6.78
N ARG A 25 9.69 5.07 6.98
CA ARG A 25 9.34 6.02 8.04
C ARG A 25 9.78 5.60 9.45
N HIS A 26 9.73 4.30 9.75
CA HIS A 26 10.04 3.74 11.07
C HIS A 26 11.22 2.77 11.07
N VAL A 27 11.94 2.66 9.95
CA VAL A 27 13.15 1.83 9.85
C VAL A 27 14.34 2.63 10.38
N PRO A 28 15.18 2.08 11.28
CA PRO A 28 16.41 2.73 11.71
C PRO A 28 17.26 3.18 10.53
N ARG A 29 17.85 4.37 10.62
CA ARG A 29 18.50 5.03 9.48
C ARG A 29 19.62 4.19 8.88
N GLU A 30 20.38 3.49 9.72
CA GLU A 30 21.45 2.59 9.33
C GLU A 30 20.96 1.32 8.61
N MET A 31 19.68 0.98 8.74
CA MET A 31 19.06 -0.19 8.09
C MET A 31 18.27 0.16 6.82
N GLN A 32 17.84 1.41 6.65
CA GLN A 32 17.07 1.85 5.47
C GLN A 32 17.70 1.48 4.11
N PRO A 33 19.04 1.54 3.92
CA PRO A 33 19.66 1.13 2.64
C PRO A 33 19.51 -0.36 2.31
N ARG A 34 19.00 -1.18 3.22
CA ARG A 34 18.87 -2.64 3.08
C ARG A 34 17.44 -3.12 2.84
N VAL A 35 16.48 -2.19 2.76
CA VAL A 35 15.05 -2.50 2.56
C VAL A 35 14.53 -1.94 1.22
N VAL A 36 13.22 -1.68 1.12
CA VAL A 36 12.57 -1.12 -0.06
C VAL A 36 13.19 0.23 -0.42
N GLN A 37 13.46 0.41 -1.71
CA GLN A 37 13.98 1.65 -2.28
C GLN A 37 13.21 2.00 -3.55
N TRP A 38 13.11 3.30 -3.79
CA TRP A 38 12.72 3.83 -5.08
C TRP A 38 13.84 3.60 -6.09
N ALA A 39 13.47 3.15 -7.29
CA ALA A 39 14.37 3.02 -8.41
C ALA A 39 13.76 3.79 -9.58
N GLU A 40 14.58 4.59 -10.25
CA GLU A 40 14.22 5.22 -11.51
C GLU A 40 14.60 4.26 -12.64
N ILE A 41 13.63 3.86 -13.45
CA ILE A 41 13.78 2.93 -14.57
C ILE A 41 13.33 3.67 -15.83
N GLU A 42 14.28 3.91 -16.73
CA GLU A 42 14.02 4.61 -18.01
C GLU A 42 13.39 6.01 -17.82
N GLY A 43 13.73 6.72 -16.73
CA GLY A 43 13.17 8.04 -16.42
C GLY A 43 11.79 8.01 -15.76
N ARG A 44 11.40 6.87 -15.16
CA ARG A 44 10.13 6.67 -14.45
C ARG A 44 10.30 5.95 -13.13
#